data_AF-A0A3D0PMZ4-F1
#
_entry.id   AF-A0A3D0PMZ4-F1
#
_cell.length_a   1.000
_cell.length_b   1.000
_cell.length_c   1.000
_cell.angle_alpha   90.00
_cell.angle_beta   90.00
_cell.angle_gamma   90.00
#
_symmetry.space_group_name_H-M   'P 1'
#
loop_
_entity.id
_entity.type
_entity.pdbx_description
1 polymer ?
#
loop_
_entity_poly.entity_id
_entity_poly.type
_entity_poly.pdbx_seq_one_letter_code
_entity_poly.pdbx_strand_id
1 'polypeptide(L)'
;MKIKKNNVEKKANVFDSQRNRMILGGIIAAAILLMVVLMFIENSQGKIVISNNSGTKIEYVQVYFVSAEGPLHEGFRADNLEAGKAQSFPIGENKLLGAEANLEVRFKFEGSDEVFVDAGYFNDTFHGNITVDFRPAEEPDTVNLHVKAANSLLKSKLIDCDDEFKINIAEGYEVE
;
A
#
# COMPACT_ATOMS: atom_id res chain seq x y z
N MET A 1 49.19 65.77 8.53
CA MET A 1 48.48 65.03 7.47
C MET A 1 47.46 64.09 8.13
N LYS A 2 46.15 64.38 8.05
CA LYS A 2 45.09 63.52 8.60
C LYS A 2 44.34 62.88 7.44
N ILE A 3 44.41 61.56 7.33
CA ILE A 3 43.66 60.78 6.34
C ILE A 3 42.27 60.51 6.94
N LYS A 4 41.21 61.05 6.32
CA LYS A 4 39.81 60.73 6.66
C LYS A 4 39.51 59.31 6.18
N LYS A 5 39.13 58.41 7.10
CA LYS A 5 38.48 57.14 6.76
C LYS A 5 37.02 57.43 6.42
N ASN A 6 36.63 57.21 5.16
CA ASN A 6 35.24 57.20 4.77
C ASN A 6 34.62 55.85 5.18
N ASN A 7 33.72 55.87 6.15
CA ASN A 7 32.84 54.74 6.45
C ASN A 7 31.80 54.68 5.32
N VAL A 8 31.91 53.69 4.45
CA VAL A 8 30.84 53.35 3.51
C VAL A 8 29.87 52.43 4.27
N GLU A 9 28.80 53.01 4.80
CA GLU A 9 27.66 52.22 5.27
C GLU A 9 27.13 51.39 4.09
N LYS A 10 27.33 50.07 4.15
CA LYS A 10 26.61 49.13 3.28
C LYS A 10 25.13 49.26 3.62
N LYS A 11 24.38 50.05 2.84
CA LYS A 11 22.91 49.96 2.82
C LYS A 11 22.56 48.53 2.46
N ALA A 12 22.12 47.74 3.44
CA ALA A 12 21.58 46.42 3.19
C ALA A 12 20.46 46.58 2.17
N ASN A 13 20.59 45.88 1.04
CA ASN A 13 19.70 46.04 -0.09
C ASN A 13 18.31 45.52 0.31
N VAL A 14 17.40 46.43 0.69
CA VAL A 14 16.07 46.11 1.26
C VAL A 14 15.27 45.18 0.33
N PHE A 15 15.48 45.29 -0.98
CA PHE A 15 14.89 44.44 -2.00
C PHE A 15 15.31 42.96 -1.88
N ASP A 16 16.53 42.68 -1.45
CA ASP A 16 17.05 41.31 -1.31
C ASP A 16 16.44 40.63 -0.07
N SER A 17 16.26 41.40 1.02
CA SER A 17 15.55 40.93 2.22
C SER A 17 14.07 40.67 1.95
N GLN A 18 13.41 41.49 1.13
CA GLN A 18 11.98 41.34 0.84
C GLN A 18 11.73 40.17 -0.12
N ARG A 19 12.59 40.00 -1.14
CA ARG A 19 12.55 38.83 -2.04
C ARG A 19 12.82 37.53 -1.29
N ASN A 20 13.81 37.50 -0.41
CA ASN A 20 14.10 36.32 0.41
C ASN A 20 12.95 35.98 1.38
N ARG A 21 12.25 36.99 1.93
CA ARG A 21 11.03 36.78 2.73
C ARG A 21 9.85 36.24 1.92
N MET A 22 9.67 36.70 0.67
CA MET A 22 8.64 36.16 -0.23
C MET A 22 8.94 34.72 -0.65
N ILE A 23 10.19 34.40 -0.99
CA ILE A 23 10.63 33.04 -1.31
C ILE A 23 10.42 32.13 -0.09
N LEU A 24 10.86 32.56 1.09
CA LEU A 24 10.68 31.80 2.32
C LEU A 24 9.19 31.59 2.66
N GLY A 25 8.36 32.64 2.50
CA GLY A 25 6.91 32.54 2.67
C GLY A 25 6.27 31.57 1.67
N GLY A 26 6.72 31.57 0.42
CA GLY A 26 6.28 30.62 -0.60
C GLY A 26 6.64 29.17 -0.26
N ILE A 27 7.85 28.92 0.26
CA ILE A 27 8.28 27.59 0.72
C ILE A 27 7.41 27.11 1.88
N ILE A 28 7.16 27.97 2.88
CA ILE A 28 6.31 27.62 4.03
C ILE A 28 4.88 27.32 3.58
N ALA A 29 4.31 28.14 2.70
CA ALA A 29 2.96 27.90 2.17
C ALA A 29 2.87 26.58 1.38
N ALA A 30 3.87 26.26 0.56
CA ALA A 30 3.94 25.00 -0.17
C ALA A 30 4.05 23.79 0.78
N ALA A 31 4.85 23.90 1.84
CA ALA A 31 4.98 22.84 2.84
C ALA A 31 3.67 22.58 3.60
N ILE A 32 2.93 23.63 3.97
CA ILE A 32 1.61 23.49 4.61
C ILE A 32 0.62 22.84 3.64
N LEU A 33 0.59 23.26 2.37
CA LEU A 33 -0.28 22.64 1.37
C LEU A 33 0.04 21.14 1.21
N LEU A 34 1.32 20.78 1.17
CA LEU A 34 1.74 19.38 1.11
C LEU A 34 1.27 18.61 2.35
N MET A 35 1.42 19.14 3.56
CA MET A 35 0.92 18.49 4.78
C MET A 35 -0.59 18.30 4.74
N VAL A 36 -1.35 19.29 4.28
CA VAL A 36 -2.81 19.19 4.15
C VAL A 36 -3.18 18.07 3.16
N VAL A 37 -2.52 18.00 2.01
CA VAL A 37 -2.74 16.91 1.03
C VAL A 37 -2.42 15.55 1.63
N LEU A 38 -1.31 15.41 2.35
CA LEU A 38 -0.94 14.17 3.03
C LEU A 38 -1.99 13.76 4.08
N MET A 39 -2.50 14.70 4.88
CA MET A 39 -3.56 14.44 5.86
C MET A 39 -4.84 13.92 5.20
N PHE A 40 -5.23 14.45 4.04
CA PHE A 40 -6.41 13.95 3.31
C PHE A 40 -6.22 12.52 2.79
N ILE A 41 -5.01 12.16 2.37
CA ILE A 41 -4.68 10.80 1.94
C ILE A 41 -4.72 9.85 3.14
N GLU A 42 -4.11 10.24 4.27
CA GLU A 42 -4.07 9.42 5.49
C GLU A 42 -5.44 9.25 6.14
N ASN A 43 -6.33 10.23 6.03
CA ASN A 43 -7.69 10.14 6.60
C ASN A 43 -8.69 9.40 5.70
N SER A 44 -8.26 8.92 4.54
CA SER A 44 -9.13 8.10 3.68
C SER A 44 -9.29 6.70 4.26
N GLN A 45 -10.51 6.16 4.25
CA GLN A 45 -10.75 4.79 4.68
C GLN A 45 -10.04 3.84 3.72
N GLY A 46 -9.22 2.94 4.27
CA GLY A 46 -8.55 1.91 3.49
C GLY A 46 -9.53 0.99 2.75
N LYS A 47 -9.04 0.40 1.67
CA LYS A 47 -9.78 -0.57 0.87
C LYS A 47 -8.91 -1.78 0.55
N ILE A 48 -9.57 -2.91 0.39
CA ILE A 48 -8.99 -4.06 -0.30
C ILE A 48 -9.40 -4.02 -1.76
N VAL A 49 -8.47 -4.26 -2.67
CA VAL A 49 -8.69 -4.39 -4.10
C VAL A 49 -8.18 -5.77 -4.53
N ILE A 50 -9.08 -6.58 -5.07
CA ILE A 50 -8.76 -7.90 -5.63
C ILE A 50 -8.89 -7.77 -7.15
N SER A 51 -7.79 -7.94 -7.89
CA SER A 51 -7.75 -7.84 -9.34
C SER A 51 -7.31 -9.14 -10.00
N ASN A 52 -8.06 -9.54 -11.02
CA ASN A 52 -7.71 -10.66 -11.87
C ASN A 52 -7.20 -10.14 -13.21
N ASN A 53 -5.88 -10.03 -13.34
CA ASN A 53 -5.20 -9.73 -14.60
C ASN A 53 -4.57 -10.97 -15.26
N SER A 54 -4.84 -12.18 -14.73
CA SER A 54 -4.19 -13.43 -15.14
C SER A 54 -4.60 -13.98 -16.51
N GLY A 55 -5.73 -13.52 -17.06
CA GLY A 55 -6.30 -14.05 -18.30
C GLY A 55 -7.22 -15.26 -18.10
N THR A 56 -7.21 -15.90 -16.93
CA THR A 56 -8.08 -17.02 -16.56
C THR A 56 -9.11 -16.59 -15.54
N LYS A 57 -10.35 -17.06 -15.64
CA LYS A 57 -11.40 -16.75 -14.66
C LYS A 57 -11.05 -17.32 -13.29
N ILE A 58 -11.29 -16.52 -12.25
CA ILE A 58 -11.22 -16.98 -10.85
C ILE A 58 -12.64 -17.23 -10.35
N GLU A 59 -12.94 -18.45 -9.91
CA GLU A 59 -14.24 -18.82 -9.34
C GLU A 59 -14.51 -18.01 -8.08
N TYR A 60 -13.51 -17.90 -7.21
CA TYR A 60 -13.55 -17.00 -6.08
C TYR A 60 -12.16 -16.67 -5.52
N VAL A 61 -12.06 -15.54 -4.83
CA VAL A 61 -10.94 -15.16 -3.96
C VAL A 61 -11.52 -14.76 -2.61
N GLN A 62 -10.97 -15.31 -1.53
CA GLN A 62 -11.28 -14.96 -0.16
C GLN A 62 -10.01 -14.52 0.56
N VAL A 63 -10.10 -13.39 1.26
CA VAL A 63 -8.96 -12.76 1.93
C VAL A 63 -9.32 -12.45 3.37
N TYR A 64 -8.51 -12.91 4.33
CA TYR A 64 -8.71 -12.60 5.74
C TYR A 64 -7.41 -12.64 6.54
N PHE A 65 -7.41 -11.93 7.67
CA PHE A 65 -6.32 -12.03 8.64
C PHE A 65 -6.43 -13.33 9.44
N VAL A 66 -5.30 -14.03 9.59
CA VAL A 66 -5.17 -15.27 10.36
C VAL A 66 -4.10 -15.09 11.42
N SER A 67 -4.39 -15.57 12.63
CA SER A 67 -3.45 -15.66 13.74
C SER A 67 -3.13 -17.14 14.02
N ALA A 68 -2.26 -17.41 15.00
CA ALA A 68 -2.01 -18.77 15.46
C ALA A 68 -3.29 -19.50 15.96
N GLU A 69 -4.29 -18.74 16.42
CA GLU A 69 -5.59 -19.25 16.85
C GLU A 69 -6.60 -19.46 15.71
N GLY A 70 -6.25 -19.06 14.48
CA GLY A 70 -7.08 -19.17 13.29
C GLY A 70 -7.57 -17.81 12.74
N PRO A 71 -8.59 -17.83 11.87
CA PRO A 71 -9.13 -16.64 11.23
C PRO A 71 -9.68 -15.63 12.25
N LEU A 72 -9.30 -14.36 12.08
CA LEU A 72 -9.73 -13.28 12.98
C LEU A 72 -11.10 -12.71 12.62
N HIS A 73 -11.57 -12.94 11.39
CA HIS A 73 -12.88 -12.56 10.87
C HIS A 73 -13.23 -13.32 9.58
N GLU A 74 -14.48 -13.22 9.12
CA GLU A 74 -15.00 -13.90 7.90
C GLU A 74 -14.26 -13.49 6.60
N GLY A 75 -13.69 -12.29 6.55
CA GLY A 75 -12.90 -11.82 5.41
C GLY A 75 -13.70 -11.12 4.32
N PHE A 76 -13.01 -10.94 3.20
CA PHE A 76 -13.52 -10.30 2.00
C PHE A 76 -13.54 -11.32 0.87
N ARG A 77 -14.67 -11.45 0.20
CA ARG A 77 -14.87 -12.46 -0.84
C ARG A 77 -15.32 -11.84 -2.14
N ALA A 78 -14.56 -12.10 -3.21
CA ALA A 78 -14.92 -11.81 -4.58
C ALA A 78 -15.26 -13.12 -5.30
N ASP A 79 -16.47 -13.24 -5.82
CA ASP A 79 -16.93 -14.41 -6.56
C ASP A 79 -17.00 -14.10 -8.06
N ASN A 80 -16.75 -15.11 -8.90
CA ASN A 80 -16.81 -15.05 -10.36
C ASN A 80 -16.01 -13.87 -10.96
N LEU A 81 -14.74 -13.75 -10.56
CA LEU A 81 -13.88 -12.66 -11.01
C LEU A 81 -13.32 -12.97 -12.40
N GLU A 82 -14.00 -12.45 -13.42
CA GLU A 82 -13.59 -12.56 -14.83
C GLU A 82 -12.22 -11.89 -15.09
N ALA A 83 -11.53 -12.33 -16.14
CA ALA A 83 -10.25 -11.74 -16.54
C ALA A 83 -10.37 -10.22 -16.85
N GLY A 84 -9.39 -9.45 -16.38
CA GLY A 84 -9.34 -8.00 -16.46
C GLY A 84 -10.32 -7.27 -15.51
N LYS A 85 -10.96 -7.99 -14.57
CA LYS A 85 -11.88 -7.39 -13.59
C LYS A 85 -11.22 -7.25 -12.23
N ALA A 86 -11.76 -6.31 -11.46
CA ALA A 86 -11.38 -6.09 -10.07
C ALA A 86 -12.62 -5.85 -9.22
N GLN A 87 -12.55 -6.24 -7.95
CA GLN A 87 -13.54 -5.94 -6.94
C GLN A 87 -12.87 -5.19 -5.79
N SER A 88 -13.60 -4.29 -5.15
CA SER A 88 -13.09 -3.51 -4.03
C SER A 88 -14.04 -3.54 -2.86
N PHE A 89 -13.49 -3.60 -1.65
CA PHE A 89 -14.25 -3.60 -0.41
C PHE A 89 -13.67 -2.58 0.57
N PRO A 90 -14.51 -1.88 1.35
CA PRO A 90 -14.02 -1.09 2.46
C PRO A 90 -13.46 -2.03 3.54
N ILE A 91 -12.25 -1.76 4.03
CA ILE A 91 -11.58 -2.67 4.97
C ILE A 91 -11.90 -2.37 6.44
N GLY A 92 -12.23 -1.10 6.75
CA GLY A 92 -12.41 -0.66 8.12
C GLY A 92 -11.11 -0.72 8.95
N GLU A 93 -11.26 -0.69 10.27
CA GLU A 93 -10.16 -0.85 11.22
C GLU A 93 -10.07 -2.31 11.67
N ASN A 94 -8.86 -2.88 11.65
CA ASN A 94 -8.55 -4.24 12.09
C ASN A 94 -7.53 -4.18 13.23
N LYS A 95 -7.88 -4.69 14.40
CA LYS A 95 -7.03 -4.64 15.60
C LYS A 95 -6.18 -5.92 15.66
N LEU A 96 -4.95 -5.85 15.12
CA LEU A 96 -4.06 -7.01 15.00
C LEU A 96 -2.85 -6.92 15.94
N LEU A 97 -2.80 -5.91 16.81
CA LEU A 97 -1.72 -5.76 17.79
C LEU A 97 -1.71 -6.95 18.76
N GLY A 98 -0.57 -7.62 18.84
CA GLY A 98 -0.34 -8.84 19.61
C GLY A 98 -0.77 -10.13 18.93
N ALA A 99 -1.36 -10.07 17.73
CA ALA A 99 -1.89 -11.24 17.04
C ALA A 99 -0.83 -11.95 16.16
N GLU A 100 0.26 -11.26 15.80
CA GLU A 100 1.29 -11.76 14.87
C GLU A 100 0.66 -12.39 13.61
N ALA A 101 -0.32 -11.70 13.04
CA ALA A 101 -1.18 -12.24 12.01
C ALA A 101 -0.52 -12.22 10.62
N ASN A 102 -0.96 -13.13 9.76
CA ASN A 102 -0.72 -13.11 8.31
C ASN A 102 -2.03 -12.75 7.58
N LEU A 103 -1.91 -12.39 6.31
CA LEU A 103 -3.04 -12.24 5.41
C LEU A 103 -3.16 -13.50 4.53
N GLU A 104 -4.11 -14.38 4.86
CA GLU A 104 -4.37 -15.57 4.05
C GLU A 104 -5.17 -15.16 2.82
N VAL A 105 -4.67 -15.51 1.64
CA VAL A 105 -5.35 -15.33 0.35
C VAL A 105 -5.68 -16.71 -0.21
N ARG A 106 -6.95 -17.09 -0.10
CA ARG A 106 -7.49 -18.35 -0.62
C ARG A 106 -8.23 -18.12 -1.92
N PHE A 107 -7.95 -18.89 -2.95
CA PHE A 107 -8.53 -18.68 -4.27
C PHE A 107 -8.65 -19.98 -5.05
N LYS A 108 -9.52 -19.95 -6.05
CA LYS A 108 -9.74 -21.08 -6.95
C LYS A 108 -9.98 -20.58 -8.37
N PHE A 109 -9.12 -20.99 -9.31
CA PHE A 109 -9.34 -20.73 -10.73
C PHE A 109 -10.37 -21.70 -11.30
N GLU A 110 -11.06 -21.29 -12.36
CA GLU A 110 -12.01 -22.15 -13.06
C GLU A 110 -11.34 -23.45 -13.52
N GLY A 111 -11.89 -24.59 -13.09
CA GLY A 111 -11.38 -25.91 -13.46
C GLY A 111 -10.10 -26.36 -12.73
N SER A 112 -9.67 -25.64 -11.69
CA SER A 112 -8.51 -25.98 -10.84
C SER A 112 -8.93 -26.34 -9.41
N ASP A 113 -7.98 -26.88 -8.65
CA ASP A 113 -8.13 -27.04 -7.20
C ASP A 113 -7.93 -25.70 -6.47
N GLU A 114 -8.42 -25.64 -5.25
CA GLU A 114 -8.27 -24.48 -4.37
C GLU A 114 -6.84 -24.38 -3.83
N VAL A 115 -6.31 -23.16 -3.82
CA VAL A 115 -4.97 -22.83 -3.33
C VAL A 115 -5.08 -21.70 -2.31
N PHE A 116 -4.14 -21.64 -1.36
CA PHE A 116 -3.98 -20.50 -0.48
C PHE A 116 -2.51 -20.15 -0.28
N VAL A 117 -2.24 -18.89 0.04
CA VAL A 117 -0.93 -18.40 0.49
C VAL A 117 -1.12 -17.52 1.71
N ASP A 118 -0.11 -17.50 2.58
CA ASP A 118 -0.03 -16.58 3.71
C ASP A 118 0.93 -15.45 3.39
N ALA A 119 0.41 -14.23 3.30
CA ALA A 119 1.17 -13.05 2.93
C ALA A 119 1.38 -12.11 4.11
N GLY A 120 2.58 -11.54 4.17
CA GLY A 120 2.96 -10.47 5.07
C GLY A 120 2.96 -10.85 6.55
N TYR A 121 3.18 -9.85 7.37
CA TYR A 121 3.19 -9.90 8.82
C TYR A 121 2.49 -8.66 9.36
N PHE A 122 1.54 -8.86 10.27
CA PHE A 122 0.70 -7.82 10.84
C PHE A 122 0.64 -7.95 12.36
N ASN A 123 1.21 -6.98 13.06
CA ASN A 123 1.22 -6.93 14.52
C ASN A 123 0.93 -5.50 15.02
N ASP A 124 -0.04 -4.84 14.39
CA ASP A 124 -0.47 -3.47 14.69
C ASP A 124 -1.94 -3.27 14.28
N THR A 125 -2.54 -2.14 14.61
CA THR A 125 -3.85 -1.77 14.07
C THR A 125 -3.74 -1.47 12.58
N PHE A 126 -4.43 -2.24 11.73
CA PHE A 126 -4.45 -2.09 10.29
C PHE A 126 -5.73 -1.40 9.80
N HIS A 127 -5.58 -0.31 9.03
CA HIS A 127 -6.68 0.44 8.40
C HIS A 127 -6.35 0.90 6.98
N GLY A 128 -5.26 0.34 6.42
CA GLY A 128 -4.66 0.71 5.16
C GLY A 128 -5.29 0.09 3.93
N ASN A 129 -4.60 0.25 2.80
CA ASN A 129 -4.98 -0.41 1.55
C ASN A 129 -4.34 -1.79 1.47
N ILE A 130 -5.09 -2.75 0.93
CA ILE A 130 -4.62 -4.07 0.52
C ILE A 130 -4.84 -4.21 -0.98
N THR A 131 -3.83 -4.68 -1.71
CA THR A 131 -3.93 -5.06 -3.11
C THR A 131 -3.60 -6.55 -3.22
N VAL A 132 -4.49 -7.30 -3.87
CA VAL A 132 -4.30 -8.70 -4.24
C VAL A 132 -4.42 -8.77 -5.76
N ASP A 133 -3.31 -8.94 -6.46
CA ASP A 133 -3.25 -8.87 -7.91
C ASP A 133 -2.72 -10.16 -8.55
N PHE A 134 -3.58 -10.84 -9.30
CA PHE A 134 -3.23 -12.02 -10.08
C PHE A 134 -2.80 -11.59 -11.48
N ARG A 135 -1.57 -11.87 -11.88
CA ARG A 135 -0.97 -11.47 -13.16
C ARG A 135 -0.50 -12.68 -13.96
N PRO A 136 -0.41 -12.60 -15.29
CA PRO A 136 0.14 -13.68 -16.09
C PRO A 136 1.60 -13.93 -15.70
N ALA A 137 2.02 -15.20 -15.71
CA ALA A 137 3.41 -15.59 -15.61
C ALA A 137 3.93 -16.05 -17.00
N GLU A 138 5.25 -16.17 -17.12
CA GLU A 138 5.86 -16.61 -18.38
C GLU A 138 5.68 -18.11 -18.60
N GLU A 139 5.67 -18.89 -17.52
CA GLU A 139 5.51 -20.35 -17.59
C GLU A 139 4.04 -20.74 -17.84
N PRO A 140 3.80 -21.79 -18.65
CA PRO A 140 2.45 -22.33 -18.86
C PRO A 140 1.80 -22.72 -17.54
N ASP A 141 0.49 -22.51 -17.45
CA ASP A 141 -0.34 -22.89 -16.29
C ASP A 141 0.11 -22.26 -14.96
N THR A 142 0.89 -21.18 -15.01
CA THR A 142 1.30 -20.43 -13.82
C THR A 142 0.76 -19.00 -13.81
N VAL A 143 0.57 -18.46 -12.60
CA VAL A 143 0.17 -17.07 -12.36
C VAL A 143 1.03 -16.46 -11.26
N ASN A 144 1.38 -15.19 -11.44
CA ASN A 144 2.04 -14.40 -10.42
C ASN A 144 0.97 -13.74 -9.54
N LEU A 145 0.94 -14.06 -8.26
CA LEU A 145 0.10 -13.39 -7.26
C LEU A 145 0.96 -12.37 -6.50
N HIS A 146 0.56 -11.11 -6.53
CA HIS A 146 1.17 -10.05 -5.72
C HIS A 146 0.22 -9.61 -4.63
N VAL A 147 0.68 -9.66 -3.39
CA VAL A 147 -0.08 -9.25 -2.21
C VAL A 147 0.67 -8.13 -1.52
N LYS A 148 0.03 -6.96 -1.43
CA LYS A 148 0.64 -5.77 -0.85
C LYS A 148 -0.31 -5.10 0.13
N ALA A 149 0.17 -4.77 1.31
CA ALA A 149 -0.60 -4.02 2.29
C ALA A 149 0.19 -2.82 2.85
N ALA A 150 -0.48 -1.68 2.99
CA ALA A 150 0.13 -0.48 3.56
C ALA A 150 -0.90 0.41 4.29
N ASN A 151 -0.64 0.68 5.57
CA ASN A 151 -1.45 1.58 6.42
C ASN A 151 -1.40 3.04 5.99
N SER A 152 -0.21 3.54 5.67
CA SER A 152 0.01 4.94 5.36
C SER A 152 1.24 5.10 4.47
N LEU A 153 1.56 6.34 4.10
CA LEU A 153 2.79 6.64 3.37
C LEU A 153 4.04 6.25 4.17
N LEU A 154 3.95 6.26 5.51
CA LEU A 154 5.00 5.79 6.40
C LEU A 154 4.81 4.30 6.70
N LYS A 155 5.82 3.51 6.36
CA LYS A 155 5.84 2.08 6.68
C LYS A 155 5.89 1.88 8.19
N SER A 156 4.92 1.16 8.75
CA SER A 156 5.04 0.62 10.11
C SER A 156 6.10 -0.48 10.12
N LYS A 157 6.87 -0.61 11.20
CA LYS A 157 7.77 -1.76 11.38
C LYS A 157 7.04 -3.03 11.83
N LEU A 158 5.77 -2.88 12.18
CA LEU A 158 4.91 -3.94 12.67
C LEU A 158 3.93 -4.43 11.61
N ILE A 159 4.00 -3.87 10.40
CA ILE A 159 3.25 -4.30 9.23
C ILE A 159 4.22 -4.37 8.06
N ASP A 160 4.43 -5.56 7.51
CA ASP A 160 5.25 -5.77 6.31
C ASP A 160 4.51 -6.74 5.38
N CYS A 161 4.20 -6.30 4.17
CA CYS A 161 3.45 -7.09 3.20
C CYS A 161 3.63 -6.48 1.81
N ASP A 162 4.52 -7.10 1.03
CA ASP A 162 4.80 -6.78 -0.37
C ASP A 162 5.38 -8.05 -1.01
N ASP A 163 4.57 -9.12 -0.99
CA ASP A 163 4.99 -10.48 -1.33
C ASP A 163 4.54 -10.85 -2.74
N GLU A 164 5.42 -11.52 -3.47
CA GLU A 164 5.12 -12.10 -4.78
C GLU A 164 5.21 -13.62 -4.69
N PHE A 165 4.17 -14.30 -5.15
CA PHE A 165 4.06 -15.75 -5.21
C PHE A 165 3.88 -16.18 -6.66
N LYS A 166 4.53 -17.26 -7.07
CA LYS A 166 4.23 -17.92 -8.34
C LYS A 166 3.40 -19.16 -8.07
N ILE A 167 2.22 -19.26 -8.67
CA ILE A 167 1.26 -20.33 -8.40
C ILE A 167 1.11 -21.19 -9.65
N ASN A 168 1.29 -22.51 -9.50
CA ASN A 168 0.90 -23.47 -10.54
C ASN A 168 -0.60 -23.77 -10.40
N ILE A 169 -1.39 -23.31 -11.36
CA ILE A 169 -2.85 -23.44 -11.34
C ILE A 169 -3.28 -24.88 -11.60
N ALA A 170 -2.55 -25.62 -12.44
CA ALA A 170 -2.88 -26.99 -12.77
C ALA A 170 -2.62 -27.95 -11.61
N GLU A 171 -1.55 -27.72 -10.85
CA GLU A 171 -1.13 -28.61 -9.77
C GLU A 171 -1.52 -28.10 -8.37
N GLY A 172 -1.97 -26.86 -8.25
CA GLY A 172 -2.58 -26.33 -7.04
C GLY A 172 -1.60 -25.98 -5.91
N TYR A 173 -0.38 -25.55 -6.23
CA TYR A 173 0.62 -25.17 -5.22
C TYR A 173 1.53 -24.01 -5.67
N GLU A 174 2.19 -23.39 -4.69
CA GLU A 174 3.21 -22.35 -4.91
C GLU A 174 4.51 -22.94 -5.44
N VAL A 175 5.04 -22.36 -6.52
CA VAL A 175 6.31 -22.74 -7.14
C VAL A 175 7.42 -21.87 -6.55
N GLU A 176 8.41 -22.49 -5.90
CA GLU A 176 9.63 -21.83 -5.40
C GLU A 176 10.49 -21.19 -6.52
#